data_AF-A0A951BMQ5-F1
#
_entry.id   AF-A0A951BMQ5-F1
#
_cell.length_a   1.000
_cell.length_b   1.000
_cell.length_c   1.000
_cell.angle_alpha   90.00
_cell.angle_beta   90.00
_cell.angle_gamma   90.00
#
_symmetry.space_group_name_H-M   'P 1'
#
loop_
_entity.id
_entity.type
_entity.pdbx_description
1 polymer ?
#
loop_
_entity_poly.entity_id
_entity_poly.type
_entity_poly.pdbx_seq_one_letter_code
_entity_poly.pdbx_strand_id
1 'polypeptide(L)'
;MELQIPTTTLHDLTSGDTEALSSWRPVVTDLLHQHTSAQRPAAGDRTRRFPDAALRRHVEIRDRYCVMIGCRAPARSTDTDHTHDRVRGGATVDHNLGNVCRHDHRMKHESGWQLHQPEAGVFRWISRLGHVYHLHKRPIIEPLPDPLPRHGPAAPLFIQPDDNWDAAQGTDVRTIGTRGPVNRPARSSTLSQTF
;
A
#
# COMPACT_ATOMS: atom_id res chain seq x y z
N MET A 1 3.80 10.93 -5.67
CA MET A 1 4.02 12.08 -6.57
C MET A 1 2.98 11.98 -7.65
N GLU A 2 2.12 12.99 -7.79
CA GLU A 2 1.12 13.04 -8.86
C GLU A 2 1.72 13.88 -9.98
N LEU A 3 1.88 13.28 -11.17
CA LEU A 3 2.43 13.96 -12.34
C LEU A 3 1.29 14.40 -13.23
N GLN A 4 1.15 15.71 -13.44
CA GLN A 4 0.18 16.27 -14.37
C GLN A 4 0.79 16.21 -15.78
N ILE A 5 0.38 15.21 -16.56
CA ILE A 5 0.84 15.02 -17.94
C ILE A 5 -0.35 15.30 -18.87
N PRO A 6 -0.22 16.18 -19.88
CA PRO A 6 -1.27 16.37 -20.89
C PRO A 6 -1.60 15.05 -21.61
N THR A 7 -2.87 14.81 -21.91
CA THR A 7 -3.35 13.55 -22.51
C THR A 7 -2.70 13.24 -23.86
N THR A 8 -2.37 14.27 -24.66
CA THR A 8 -1.66 14.14 -25.93
C THR A 8 -0.25 13.59 -25.73
N THR A 9 0.48 14.17 -24.78
CA THR A 9 1.82 13.71 -24.39
C THR A 9 1.81 12.28 -23.85
N LEU A 10 0.79 11.91 -23.07
CA LEU A 10 0.61 10.53 -22.59
C LEU A 10 0.42 9.56 -23.78
N HIS A 11 -0.42 9.94 -24.75
CA HIS A 11 -0.69 9.13 -25.95
C HIS A 11 0.59 8.89 -26.76
N ASP A 12 1.40 9.93 -26.98
CA ASP A 12 2.65 9.84 -27.75
C ASP A 12 3.68 8.95 -27.04
N LEU A 13 3.79 9.06 -25.71
CA LEU A 13 4.63 8.20 -24.88
C LEU A 13 4.21 6.72 -24.94
N THR A 14 2.91 6.43 -24.94
CA THR A 14 2.40 5.05 -25.06
C THR A 14 2.48 4.48 -26.47
N SER A 15 2.49 5.34 -27.50
CA SER A 15 2.54 4.93 -28.92
C SER A 15 3.97 4.62 -29.39
N GLY A 16 4.98 4.89 -28.55
CA GLY A 16 6.38 4.64 -28.88
C GLY A 16 7.03 5.71 -29.75
N ASP A 17 6.46 6.92 -29.81
CA ASP A 17 7.08 8.04 -30.53
C ASP A 17 8.42 8.43 -29.85
N THR A 18 9.51 8.23 -30.58
CA THR A 18 10.87 8.47 -30.11
C THR A 18 11.17 9.92 -29.79
N GLU A 19 10.50 10.89 -30.44
CA GLU A 19 10.72 12.31 -30.19
C GLU A 19 10.11 12.74 -28.84
N ALA A 20 8.84 12.35 -28.61
CA ALA A 20 8.17 12.55 -27.32
C ALA A 20 8.93 11.84 -26.17
N LEU A 21 9.38 10.59 -26.40
CA LEU A 21 10.23 9.87 -25.46
C LEU A 21 11.56 10.58 -25.18
N SER A 22 12.15 11.29 -26.15
CA SER A 22 13.45 11.96 -25.98
C SER A 22 13.39 13.11 -24.97
N SER A 23 12.32 13.92 -25.00
CA SER A 23 12.11 15.05 -24.09
C SER A 23 11.80 14.58 -22.66
N TRP A 24 11.04 13.49 -22.52
CA TRP A 24 10.69 12.88 -21.23
C TRP A 24 11.72 11.89 -20.71
N ARG A 25 12.74 11.55 -21.50
CA ARG A 25 13.76 10.56 -21.14
C ARG A 25 14.35 10.78 -19.75
N PRO A 26 14.72 11.99 -19.32
CA PRO A 26 15.25 12.21 -17.98
C PRO A 26 14.24 11.86 -16.88
N VAL A 27 12.98 12.26 -17.06
CA VAL A 27 11.89 12.01 -16.09
C VAL A 27 11.56 10.52 -16.05
N VAL A 28 11.40 9.86 -17.19
CA VAL A 28 11.15 8.41 -17.25
C VAL A 28 12.31 7.62 -16.65
N THR A 29 13.55 8.04 -16.90
CA THR A 29 14.74 7.43 -16.31
C THR A 29 14.79 7.63 -14.80
N ASP A 30 14.48 8.82 -14.30
CA ASP A 30 14.39 9.10 -12.87
C ASP A 30 13.25 8.31 -12.22
N LEU A 31 12.07 8.24 -12.83
CA LEU A 31 10.95 7.42 -12.35
C LEU A 31 11.31 5.93 -12.33
N LEU A 32 11.97 5.42 -13.36
CA LEU A 32 12.48 4.04 -13.38
C LEU A 32 13.53 3.84 -12.29
N HIS A 33 14.43 4.80 -12.07
CA HIS A 33 15.43 4.74 -11.02
C HIS A 33 14.80 4.75 -9.62
N GLN A 34 13.80 5.60 -9.39
CA GLN A 34 13.02 5.65 -8.15
C GLN A 34 12.20 4.37 -7.96
N HIS A 35 11.57 3.87 -9.02
CA HIS A 35 10.77 2.63 -8.98
C HIS A 35 11.64 1.43 -8.64
N THR A 36 12.77 1.27 -9.33
CA THR A 36 13.75 0.20 -9.06
C THR A 36 14.39 0.34 -7.68
N SER A 37 14.67 1.56 -7.22
CA SER A 37 15.22 1.82 -5.88
C SER A 37 14.20 1.60 -4.76
N ALA A 38 12.92 1.93 -4.98
CA ALA A 38 11.85 1.71 -4.03
C ALA A 38 11.45 0.23 -3.94
N GLN A 39 11.56 -0.51 -5.04
CA GLN A 39 11.36 -1.96 -5.07
C GLN A 39 12.55 -2.74 -4.51
N ARG A 40 13.73 -2.12 -4.46
CA ARG A 40 14.88 -2.74 -3.79
C ARG A 40 14.54 -2.79 -2.30
N PRO A 41 14.42 -3.99 -1.69
CA PRO A 41 14.31 -4.08 -0.25
C PRO A 41 15.47 -3.32 0.36
N ALA A 42 15.34 -2.81 1.59
CA ALA A 42 16.50 -2.33 2.34
C ALA A 42 17.47 -3.51 2.51
N ALA A 43 18.31 -3.74 1.50
CA ALA A 43 19.22 -4.85 1.43
C ALA A 43 20.34 -4.47 2.38
N GLY A 44 20.17 -4.84 3.65
CA GLY A 44 21.15 -4.54 4.68
C GLY A 44 22.51 -5.08 4.29
N ASP A 45 23.54 -4.51 4.93
CA ASP A 45 24.88 -5.04 4.83
C ASP A 45 24.92 -6.47 5.40
N ARG A 46 25.01 -7.45 4.48
CA ARG A 46 25.02 -8.87 4.80
C ARG A 46 26.21 -9.26 5.69
N THR A 47 27.24 -8.43 5.78
CA THR A 47 28.44 -8.65 6.60
C THR A 47 28.30 -8.14 8.04
N ARG A 48 27.35 -7.23 8.30
CA ARG A 48 27.13 -6.68 9.63
C ARG A 48 26.24 -7.57 10.48
N ARG A 49 26.50 -7.57 11.79
CA ARG A 49 25.64 -8.23 12.78
C ARG A 49 24.33 -7.48 13.00
N PHE A 50 24.35 -6.15 13.00
CA PHE A 50 23.18 -5.34 13.29
C PHE A 50 22.70 -4.61 12.02
N PRO A 51 21.38 -4.44 11.85
CA PRO A 51 20.84 -3.68 10.75
C PRO A 51 21.25 -2.22 10.87
N ASP A 52 21.43 -1.55 9.72
CA ASP A 52 21.55 -0.10 9.70
C ASP A 52 20.19 0.56 10.03
N ALA A 53 20.21 1.89 10.16
CA ALA A 53 19.01 2.65 10.51
C ALA A 53 17.88 2.47 9.49
N ALA A 54 18.20 2.37 8.19
CA ALA A 54 17.23 2.23 7.12
C ALA A 54 16.54 0.86 7.16
N LEU A 55 17.31 -0.23 7.26
CA LEU A 55 16.76 -1.58 7.38
C LEU A 55 16.00 -1.77 8.69
N ARG A 56 16.53 -1.27 9.82
CA ARG A 56 15.81 -1.30 11.09
C ARG A 56 14.45 -0.61 10.95
N ARG A 57 14.42 0.60 10.40
CA ARG A 57 13.20 1.37 10.19
C ARG A 57 12.22 0.65 9.27
N HIS A 58 12.72 0.05 8.19
CA HIS A 58 11.93 -0.74 7.26
C HIS A 58 11.25 -1.92 7.97
N VAL A 59 11.99 -2.69 8.78
CA VAL A 59 11.45 -3.83 9.53
C VAL A 59 10.46 -3.39 10.62
N GLU A 60 10.73 -2.28 11.32
CA GLU A 60 9.79 -1.66 12.27
C GLU A 60 8.45 -1.29 11.63
N ILE A 61 8.51 -0.61 10.48
CA ILE A 61 7.33 -0.20 9.71
C ILE A 61 6.55 -1.44 9.25
N ARG A 62 7.23 -2.43 8.68
CA ARG A 62 6.62 -3.67 8.20
C ARG A 62 5.91 -4.43 9.32
N ASP A 63 6.60 -4.66 10.44
CA ASP A 63 6.12 -5.58 11.49
C ASP A 63 5.12 -4.93 12.43
N ARG A 64 5.27 -3.62 12.72
CA ARG A 64 4.42 -2.75 13.57
C ARG A 64 4.42 -3.12 15.06
N TYR A 65 4.37 -4.41 15.35
CA TYR A 65 4.40 -5.05 16.65
C TYR A 65 5.30 -6.28 16.61
N CYS A 66 5.58 -6.84 17.78
CA CYS A 66 6.18 -8.15 17.91
C CYS A 66 5.53 -9.16 16.95
N VAL A 67 6.36 -10.01 16.32
CA VAL A 67 5.91 -11.01 15.35
C VAL A 67 5.50 -12.33 16.02
N MET A 68 5.51 -12.40 17.35
CA MET A 68 4.94 -13.52 18.10
C MET A 68 3.41 -13.50 18.03
N ILE A 69 2.78 -14.69 18.04
CA ILE A 69 1.34 -14.85 17.96
C ILE A 69 0.65 -14.07 19.09
N GLY A 70 -0.21 -13.11 18.74
CA GLY A 70 -1.02 -12.35 19.69
C GLY A 70 -0.27 -11.27 20.50
N CYS A 71 1.06 -11.18 20.39
CA CYS A 71 1.84 -10.18 21.11
C CYS A 71 1.62 -8.78 20.52
N ARG A 72 1.44 -7.78 21.40
CA ARG A 72 1.15 -6.38 21.02
C ARG A 72 2.28 -5.42 21.40
N ALA A 73 3.45 -5.91 21.79
CA ALA A 73 4.60 -5.06 22.05
C ALA A 73 4.97 -4.27 20.78
N PRO A 74 5.09 -2.94 20.83
CA PRO A 74 5.32 -2.13 19.63
C PRO A 74 6.72 -2.38 19.07
N ALA A 75 6.86 -2.47 17.74
CA ALA A 75 8.13 -2.81 17.07
C ALA A 75 9.31 -1.91 17.46
N ARG A 76 9.05 -0.62 17.76
CA ARG A 76 10.08 0.32 18.22
C ARG A 76 10.71 -0.05 19.58
N SER A 77 10.03 -0.86 20.39
CA SER A 77 10.49 -1.30 21.72
C SER A 77 10.93 -2.77 21.73
N THR A 78 11.10 -3.37 20.55
CA THR A 78 11.51 -4.78 20.39
C THR A 78 12.93 -4.87 19.83
N ASP A 79 13.51 -6.06 19.93
CA ASP A 79 14.74 -6.38 19.21
C ASP A 79 14.40 -6.70 17.77
N THR A 80 15.24 -6.25 16.83
CA THR A 80 15.22 -6.74 15.45
C THR A 80 16.01 -8.04 15.40
N ASP A 81 15.33 -9.16 15.62
CA ASP A 81 15.90 -10.50 15.77
C ASP A 81 16.09 -11.18 14.41
N HIS A 82 17.15 -11.97 14.29
CA HIS A 82 17.38 -12.77 13.09
C HIS A 82 16.56 -14.05 13.14
N THR A 83 15.80 -14.37 12.10
CA THR A 83 14.99 -15.62 12.09
C THR A 83 15.87 -16.86 11.90
N HIS A 84 16.89 -16.75 11.05
CA HIS A 84 18.05 -17.62 11.00
C HIS A 84 19.22 -16.93 11.68
N ASP A 85 19.67 -17.48 12.81
CA ASP A 85 20.60 -16.81 13.71
C ASP A 85 21.88 -16.34 13.00
N ARG A 86 22.31 -15.11 13.33
CA ARG A 86 23.54 -14.53 12.77
C ARG A 86 24.77 -15.41 13.00
N VAL A 87 24.89 -16.03 14.18
CA VAL A 87 26.02 -16.90 14.53
C VAL A 87 26.05 -18.20 13.73
N ARG A 88 24.94 -18.56 13.07
CA ARG A 88 24.82 -19.74 12.20
C ARG A 88 24.88 -19.39 10.70
N GLY A 89 25.24 -18.14 10.36
CA GLY A 89 25.34 -17.68 8.97
C GLY A 89 24.18 -16.80 8.51
N GLY A 90 23.24 -16.44 9.39
CA GLY A 90 22.14 -15.52 9.09
C GLY A 90 22.58 -14.17 8.53
N ALA A 91 22.14 -13.84 7.32
CA ALA A 91 22.35 -12.51 6.75
C ALA A 91 21.48 -11.46 7.45
N THR A 92 21.99 -10.24 7.59
CA THR A 92 21.22 -9.11 8.12
C THR A 92 20.46 -8.44 6.97
N VAL A 93 19.29 -8.98 6.67
CA VAL A 93 18.43 -8.59 5.54
C VAL A 93 16.98 -8.65 5.97
N ASP A 94 16.10 -7.91 5.29
CA ASP A 94 14.68 -7.78 5.60
C ASP A 94 13.96 -9.14 5.76
N HIS A 95 14.21 -10.10 4.87
CA HIS A 95 13.63 -11.44 4.88
C HIS A 95 14.31 -12.42 5.85
N ASN A 96 15.25 -11.95 6.68
CA ASN A 96 15.80 -12.71 7.79
C ASN A 96 15.71 -11.95 9.12
N LEU A 97 14.94 -10.87 9.17
CA LEU A 97 14.75 -10.07 10.38
C LEU A 97 13.27 -10.01 10.74
N GLY A 98 12.98 -10.08 12.03
CA GLY A 98 11.65 -9.87 12.59
C GLY A 98 11.73 -9.13 13.93
N ASN A 99 10.78 -8.25 14.20
CA ASN A 99 10.70 -7.57 15.48
C ASN A 99 10.14 -8.51 16.55
N VAL A 100 10.94 -8.82 17.57
CA VAL A 100 10.59 -9.75 18.65
C VAL A 100 10.89 -9.10 20.00
N CYS A 101 9.92 -9.05 20.91
CA CYS A 101 10.13 -8.47 22.24
C CYS A 101 11.08 -9.34 23.07
N ARG A 102 11.71 -8.79 24.10
CA ARG A 102 12.66 -9.54 24.96
C ARG A 102 12.08 -10.84 25.51
N HIS A 103 10.81 -10.84 25.91
CA HIS A 103 10.12 -12.04 26.41
C HIS A 103 10.01 -13.13 25.34
N ASP A 104 9.49 -12.78 24.16
CA ASP A 104 9.28 -13.74 23.06
C ASP A 104 10.61 -14.16 22.40
N HIS A 105 11.61 -13.28 22.43
CA HIS A 105 12.96 -13.55 21.94
C HIS A 105 13.63 -14.61 22.82
N ARG A 106 13.48 -14.49 24.15
CA ARG A 106 13.89 -15.54 25.08
C ARG A 106 13.12 -16.84 24.84
N MET A 107 11.81 -16.76 24.62
CA MET A 107 10.99 -17.94 24.31
C MET A 107 11.49 -18.67 23.05
N LYS A 108 11.86 -17.96 21.98
CA LYS A 108 12.49 -18.58 20.80
C LYS A 108 13.78 -19.35 21.15
N HIS A 109 14.65 -18.77 21.97
CA HIS A 109 15.97 -19.36 22.26
C HIS A 109 15.94 -20.48 23.29
N GLU A 110 15.20 -20.30 24.38
CA GLU A 110 15.29 -21.15 25.56
C GLU A 110 14.17 -22.19 25.63
N SER A 111 13.14 -22.03 24.79
CA SER A 111 11.87 -22.70 25.01
C SER A 111 11.39 -23.55 23.83
N GLY A 112 12.28 -23.99 22.94
CA GLY A 112 11.96 -24.94 21.87
C GLY A 112 10.92 -24.47 20.84
N TRP A 113 10.53 -23.20 20.89
CA TRP A 113 9.75 -22.55 19.83
C TRP A 113 10.68 -22.23 18.67
N GLN A 114 10.20 -22.47 17.46
CA GLN A 114 10.97 -22.21 16.24
C GLN A 114 10.29 -21.09 15.45
N LEU A 115 11.10 -20.21 14.87
CA LEU A 115 10.65 -19.13 14.01
C LEU A 115 11.30 -19.27 12.64
N HIS A 116 10.48 -19.33 11.60
CA HIS A 116 10.92 -19.29 10.21
C HIS A 116 10.30 -18.09 9.50
N GLN A 117 11.03 -17.53 8.55
CA GLN A 117 10.56 -16.43 7.70
C GLN A 117 10.80 -16.80 6.23
N PRO A 118 9.81 -17.41 5.56
CA PRO A 118 9.95 -17.76 4.15
C PRO A 118 10.16 -16.53 3.26
N GLU A 119 9.48 -15.43 3.59
CA GLU A 119 9.50 -14.18 2.86
C GLU A 119 9.45 -13.01 3.85
N ALA A 120 9.88 -11.82 3.42
CA ALA A 120 9.79 -10.62 4.24
C ALA A 120 8.35 -10.39 4.73
N GLY A 121 8.17 -10.28 6.05
CA GLY A 121 6.85 -10.09 6.67
C GLY A 121 5.95 -11.34 6.74
N VAL A 122 6.40 -12.49 6.23
CA VAL A 122 5.72 -13.79 6.38
C VAL A 122 6.47 -14.60 7.43
N PHE A 123 5.82 -14.89 8.55
CA PHE A 123 6.42 -15.64 9.66
C PHE A 123 5.67 -16.94 9.92
N ARG A 124 6.42 -17.97 10.26
CA ARG A 124 5.92 -19.28 10.65
C ARG A 124 6.54 -19.67 11.98
N TRP A 125 5.72 -19.64 13.03
CA TRP A 125 6.09 -20.11 14.35
C TRP A 125 5.68 -21.57 14.53
N ILE A 126 6.56 -22.36 15.13
CA ILE A 126 6.28 -23.74 15.50
C ILE A 126 6.42 -23.84 17.00
N SER A 127 5.35 -24.25 17.68
CA SER A 127 5.40 -24.53 19.11
C SER A 127 6.21 -25.79 19.42
N ARG A 128 6.59 -25.98 20.69
CA ARG A 128 7.23 -27.23 21.15
C ARG A 128 6.43 -28.49 20.82
N LEU A 129 5.11 -28.39 20.74
CA LEU A 129 4.20 -29.50 20.44
C LEU A 129 4.00 -29.72 18.94
N GLY A 130 4.69 -28.96 18.09
CA GLY A 130 4.60 -29.07 16.63
C GLY A 130 3.47 -28.26 15.99
N HIS A 131 2.62 -27.58 16.75
CA HIS A 131 1.61 -26.69 16.16
C HIS A 131 2.25 -25.53 15.39
N VAL A 132 1.71 -25.28 14.21
CA VAL A 132 2.23 -24.28 13.27
C VAL A 132 1.29 -23.08 13.23
N TYR A 133 1.87 -21.89 13.38
CA TYR A 133 1.16 -20.63 13.33
C TYR A 133 1.74 -19.75 12.24
N HIS A 134 0.87 -19.28 11.35
CA HIS A 134 1.24 -18.39 10.25
C HIS A 134 0.86 -16.96 10.62
N LEU A 135 1.81 -16.05 10.45
CA LEU A 135 1.59 -14.62 10.64
C LEU A 135 2.06 -13.90 9.37
N HIS A 136 1.14 -13.26 8.69
CA HIS A 136 1.44 -12.41 7.54
C HIS A 136 1.21 -10.95 7.91
N LYS A 137 2.26 -10.14 7.74
CA LYS A 137 2.15 -8.69 7.87
C LYS A 137 1.62 -8.16 6.54
N ARG A 138 0.39 -7.65 6.55
CA ARG A 138 -0.16 -6.94 5.40
C ARG A 138 0.77 -5.78 5.01
N PRO A 139 0.79 -5.37 3.74
CA PRO A 139 1.44 -4.12 3.38
C PRO A 139 0.75 -2.95 4.09
N ILE A 140 1.46 -1.83 4.26
CA ILE A 140 0.86 -0.59 4.80
C ILE A 140 0.09 0.12 3.69
N ILE A 141 0.72 0.22 2.53
CA ILE A 141 0.11 0.75 1.32
C ILE A 141 -0.35 -0.46 0.55
N GLU A 142 -1.67 -0.67 0.51
CA GLU A 142 -2.24 -1.68 -0.37
C GLU A 142 -1.92 -1.30 -1.82
N PRO A 143 -1.42 -2.24 -2.63
CA PRO A 143 -1.20 -1.95 -4.04
C PRO A 143 -2.55 -1.57 -4.65
N LEU A 144 -2.54 -0.48 -5.43
CA LEU A 144 -3.71 -0.12 -6.22
C LEU A 144 -4.06 -1.30 -7.14
N PRO A 145 -5.35 -1.59 -7.35
CA PRO A 145 -5.75 -2.58 -8.35
C PRO A 145 -5.21 -2.15 -9.72
N ASP A 146 -5.01 -3.14 -10.59
CA ASP A 146 -4.69 -2.85 -11.99
C ASP A 146 -5.72 -1.87 -12.56
N PRO A 147 -5.28 -0.85 -13.32
CA PRO A 147 -6.20 0.10 -13.90
C PRO A 147 -7.21 -0.66 -14.76
N LEU A 148 -8.49 -0.49 -14.46
CA LEU A 148 -9.54 -1.10 -15.27
C LEU A 148 -9.42 -0.56 -16.70
N PRO A 149 -9.30 -1.43 -17.71
CA PRO A 149 -9.28 -0.99 -19.10
C PRO A 149 -10.54 -0.19 -19.38
N ARG A 150 -10.41 0.99 -20.01
CA ARG A 150 -11.58 1.72 -20.48
C ARG A 150 -12.24 0.90 -21.59
N HIS A 151 -13.41 0.35 -21.32
CA HIS A 151 -14.25 -0.25 -22.35
C HIS A 151 -15.22 0.81 -22.89
N GLY A 152 -15.07 1.16 -24.17
CA GLY A 152 -15.95 2.10 -24.87
C GLY A 152 -15.27 3.39 -25.31
N PRO A 153 -15.95 4.19 -26.16
CA PRO A 153 -15.42 5.46 -26.63
C PRO A 153 -15.15 6.39 -25.44
N ALA A 154 -14.17 7.27 -25.58
CA ALA A 154 -13.82 8.17 -24.51
C ALA A 154 -15.02 9.06 -24.15
N ALA A 155 -15.66 8.81 -23.00
CA ALA A 155 -16.60 9.77 -22.45
C ALA A 155 -15.86 11.11 -22.32
N PRO A 156 -16.45 12.24 -22.76
CA PRO A 156 -15.81 13.53 -22.63
C PRO A 156 -15.49 13.76 -21.15
N LEU A 157 -14.23 14.10 -20.85
CA LEU A 157 -13.75 14.34 -19.49
C LEU A 157 -14.48 15.51 -18.81
N PHE A 158 -15.22 16.28 -19.61
CA PHE A 158 -16.16 17.29 -19.19
C PHE A 158 -17.51 16.98 -19.84
N ILE A 159 -18.46 16.45 -19.06
CA ILE A 159 -19.85 16.74 -19.33
C ILE A 159 -19.98 18.21 -18.89
N GLN A 160 -20.27 19.13 -19.81
CA GLN A 160 -20.63 20.48 -19.38
C GLN A 160 -21.78 20.31 -18.39
N PRO A 161 -21.66 20.81 -17.15
CA PRO A 161 -22.73 20.66 -16.19
C PRO A 161 -23.99 21.29 -16.81
N ASP A 162 -25.11 20.60 -16.65
CA ASP A 162 -26.41 20.90 -17.26
C ASP A 162 -27.09 22.12 -16.62
N ASP A 163 -26.38 22.83 -15.75
CA ASP A 163 -26.84 23.93 -14.93
C ASP A 163 -26.94 25.27 -15.67
N ASN A 164 -26.78 25.28 -17.01
CA ASN A 164 -27.11 26.39 -17.91
C ASN A 164 -26.53 27.75 -17.43
N TRP A 165 -25.32 27.72 -16.87
CA TRP A 165 -24.68 28.88 -16.23
C TRP A 165 -24.48 30.05 -17.19
N ASP A 166 -24.36 29.79 -18.49
CA ASP A 166 -24.18 30.82 -19.52
C ASP A 166 -25.50 31.51 -19.93
N ALA A 167 -26.67 30.92 -19.66
CA ALA A 167 -27.95 31.57 -19.99
C ALA A 167 -28.41 32.58 -18.93
N ALA A 168 -27.75 32.65 -17.77
CA ALA A 168 -28.10 33.59 -16.71
C ALA A 168 -27.46 34.99 -16.88
N GLN A 169 -26.62 35.22 -17.89
CA GLN A 169 -26.01 36.54 -18.13
C GLN A 169 -26.84 37.48 -19.01
N GLY A 170 -28.14 37.18 -19.18
CA GLY A 170 -29.06 38.10 -19.82
C GLY A 170 -30.48 37.86 -19.38
N THR A 171 -30.92 38.51 -18.30
CA THR A 171 -32.14 39.32 -18.33
C THR A 171 -32.38 40.07 -17.01
N ASP A 172 -32.63 41.36 -17.21
CA ASP A 172 -33.56 42.24 -16.51
C ASP A 172 -34.27 41.69 -15.26
N VAL A 173 -34.12 42.43 -14.16
CA VAL A 173 -34.86 42.22 -12.91
C VAL A 173 -36.34 42.47 -13.17
N ARG A 174 -37.17 41.41 -13.14
CA ARG A 174 -38.54 41.40 -12.56
C ARG A 174 -39.26 40.07 -12.84
N THR A 175 -39.63 39.36 -11.77
CA THR A 175 -41.01 38.99 -11.37
C THR A 175 -40.97 37.72 -10.53
N ILE A 176 -41.37 37.83 -9.27
CA ILE A 176 -41.54 36.71 -8.34
C ILE A 176 -42.78 35.91 -8.78
N GLY A 177 -42.58 34.66 -9.20
CA GLY A 177 -43.66 33.75 -9.64
C GLY A 177 -43.53 32.37 -8.98
N THR A 178 -44.33 32.17 -7.93
CA THR A 178 -44.82 30.93 -7.28
C THR A 178 -44.24 29.56 -7.67
N ARG A 179 -43.68 28.84 -6.68
CA ARG A 179 -43.27 27.42 -6.76
C ARG A 179 -44.48 26.49 -6.92
N GLY A 180 -44.47 25.65 -7.96
CA GLY A 180 -45.33 24.46 -8.07
C GLY A 180 -44.77 23.27 -7.26
N PRO A 181 -45.58 22.25 -6.93
CA PRO A 181 -45.22 21.23 -5.95
C PRO A 181 -44.27 20.18 -6.53
N VAL A 182 -43.23 19.85 -5.76
CA VAL A 182 -42.30 18.75 -6.07
C VAL A 182 -42.96 17.42 -5.70
N ASN A 183 -43.23 16.59 -6.69
CA ASN A 183 -43.76 15.25 -6.50
C ASN A 183 -42.61 14.31 -6.05
N ARG A 184 -42.76 13.69 -4.88
CA ARG A 184 -41.73 12.86 -4.25
C ARG A 184 -42.16 11.39 -4.35
N PRO A 185 -41.39 10.49 -5.00
CA PRO A 185 -41.79 9.09 -5.07
C PRO A 185 -41.72 8.42 -3.69
N ALA A 186 -42.73 7.59 -3.41
CA ALA A 186 -42.88 6.88 -2.15
C ALA A 186 -41.75 5.87 -1.93
N ARG A 187 -41.19 5.86 -0.72
CA ARG A 187 -40.28 4.82 -0.25
C ARG A 187 -41.12 3.63 0.20
N SER A 188 -41.05 2.52 -0.52
CA SER A 188 -41.53 1.23 -0.01
C SER A 188 -40.57 0.73 1.06
N SER A 189 -41.01 0.83 2.32
CA SER A 189 -40.41 0.16 3.46
C SER A 189 -41.01 -1.25 3.58
N THR A 190 -40.19 -2.27 3.43
CA THR A 190 -40.51 -3.61 3.95
C THR A 190 -39.41 -4.00 4.95
N LEU A 191 -39.77 -3.89 6.22
CA LEU A 191 -39.10 -4.52 7.35
C LEU A 191 -40.06 -5.55 7.95
N SER A 192 -39.46 -6.59 8.55
CA SER A 192 -40.01 -7.63 9.43
C SER A 192 -40.50 -8.91 8.74
N GLN A 193 -40.25 -10.13 9.26
CA GLN A 193 -39.59 -10.62 10.49
C GLN A 193 -39.58 -12.17 10.43
N THR A 194 -38.64 -12.82 11.13
CA THR A 194 -38.67 -14.19 11.76
C THR A 194 -39.00 -15.41 10.88
N PHE A 195 -38.33 -16.56 10.99
CA PHE A 195 -37.87 -17.31 12.18
C PHE A 195 -36.39 -17.70 12.14
#